data_AF-A0A7X6VUF6-F1
#
_entry.id   AF-A0A7X6VUF6-F1
#
_cell.length_a   1.000
_cell.length_b   1.000
_cell.length_c   1.000
_cell.angle_alpha   90.00
_cell.angle_beta   90.00
_cell.angle_gamma   90.00
#
_symmetry.space_group_name_H-M   'P 1'
#
loop_
_entity.id
_entity.type
_entity.pdbx_description
1 polymer ?
#
loop_
_entity_poly.entity_id
_entity_poly.type
_entity_poly.pdbx_seq_one_letter_code
_entity_poly.pdbx_strand_id
1 'polypeptide(L)' 'MAEKSIPFSKEFIEKIIEEFPTPFHIYDERAIRENARRFKKAFDWNKGFKEYFAIKATPNPY' A
#
# COMPACT_ATOMS: atom_id res chain seq x y z
N MET A 1 9.47 11.53 -11.79
CA MET A 1 9.15 10.55 -10.72
C MET A 1 7.71 10.78 -10.31
N ALA A 2 6.98 9.74 -9.91
CA ALA A 2 5.65 9.94 -9.32
C ALA A 2 5.78 10.81 -8.06
N GLU A 3 4.86 11.77 -7.89
CA GLU A 3 4.77 12.58 -6.69
C GLU A 3 4.49 11.68 -5.48
N LYS A 4 5.29 11.81 -4.41
CA LYS A 4 5.13 11.02 -3.19
C LYS A 4 4.63 11.92 -2.08
N SER A 5 3.32 11.90 -1.83
CA SER A 5 2.73 12.53 -0.66
C SER A 5 2.76 11.60 0.54
N ILE A 6 3.09 12.13 1.72
CA ILE A 6 2.99 11.39 2.97
C ILE A 6 1.53 11.49 3.46
N PRO A 7 0.81 10.37 3.66
CA PRO A 7 -0.63 10.38 3.96
C PRO A 7 -0.96 10.63 5.44
N PHE A 8 0.03 11.01 6.27
CA PHE A 8 -0.12 11.18 7.71
C PHE A 8 0.63 12.41 8.22
N SER A 9 0.18 12.94 9.35
CA SER A 9 0.83 14.06 10.05
C SER A 9 1.89 13.58 11.04
N LYS A 10 2.68 14.51 11.56
CA LYS A 10 3.68 14.21 12.60
C LYS A 10 3.03 13.72 13.89
N GLU A 11 1.93 14.36 14.29
CA GLU A 11 1.19 14.06 15.52
C GLU A 11 0.59 12.64 15.48
N PHE A 12 0.19 12.17 14.29
CA PHE A 12 -0.26 10.79 14.10
C PHE A 12 0.88 9.79 14.36
N ILE A 13 2.08 10.07 13.87
CA ILE A 13 3.26 9.21 14.09
C ILE A 13 3.68 9.22 15.56
N GLU A 14 3.66 10.38 16.22
CA GLU A 14 3.98 10.49 17.66
C GLU A 14 3.05 9.60 18.51
N LYS A 15 1.75 9.58 18.22
CA LYS A 15 0.79 8.69 18.89
C LYS A 15 1.07 7.20 18.63
N ILE A 16 1.46 6.84 17.41
CA ILE A 16 1.82 5.44 17.10
C ILE A 16 3.06 5.04 17.88
N ILE A 17 4.07 5.92 18.01
CA ILE A 17 5.32 5.61 18.73
C ILE A 17 5.06 5.32 20.22
N GLU A 18 4.05 5.96 20.83
CA GLU A 18 3.66 5.69 22.22
C GLU A 18 3.16 4.25 22.43
N GLU A 19 2.47 3.67 21.44
CA GLU A 19 1.94 2.31 21.50
C GLU A 19 2.90 1.27 20.90
N PHE A 20 3.58 1.63 19.80
CA PHE A 20 4.50 0.80 19.03
C PHE A 20 5.85 1.50 18.89
N PRO A 21 6.82 1.23 19.79
CA PRO A 21 8.14 1.83 19.72
C PRO A 21 8.87 1.51 18.41
N THR A 22 9.74 2.42 17.97
CA THR A 22 10.52 2.26 16.74
C THR A 22 11.54 1.11 16.83
N PRO A 23 11.88 0.45 15.70
CA PRO A 23 11.42 0.73 14.34
C PRO A 23 10.14 -0.03 13.95
N PHE A 24 9.31 0.60 13.12
CA PHE A 24 8.12 -0.01 12.52
C PHE A 24 7.93 0.41 11.07
N HIS A 25 7.08 -0.33 10.34
CA HIS A 25 6.58 0.04 9.02
C HIS A 25 5.08 0.31 9.11
N ILE A 26 4.58 1.32 8.41
CA ILE A 26 3.14 1.59 8.27
C ILE A 26 2.72 1.24 6.85
N TYR A 27 1.71 0.39 6.73
CA TYR A 27 1.07 0.04 5.47
C TYR A 27 -0.29 0.73 5.39
N ASP A 28 -0.53 1.46 4.30
CA ASP A 28 -1.84 2.05 4.00
C ASP A 28 -2.66 1.03 3.19
N GLU A 29 -3.49 0.26 3.89
CA GLU A 29 -4.36 -0.75 3.28
C GLU A 29 -5.27 -0.16 2.19
N ARG A 30 -5.81 1.04 2.43
CA ARG A 30 -6.71 1.70 1.48
C ARG A 30 -5.99 2.01 0.19
N ALA A 31 -4.82 2.63 0.26
CA ALA A 31 -4.01 2.94 -0.91
C ALA A 31 -3.58 1.66 -1.67
N ILE A 32 -3.20 0.59 -0.96
CA ILE A 32 -2.84 -0.71 -1.56
C ILE A 32 -4.04 -1.26 -2.36
N ARG A 33 -5.24 -1.31 -1.76
CA ARG A 33 -6.45 -1.81 -2.42
C ARG A 33 -6.86 -0.95 -3.61
N GLU A 34 -6.80 0.37 -3.48
CA GLU A 34 -7.12 1.30 -4.57
C GLU A 34 -6.15 1.14 -5.76
N ASN A 35 -4.85 0.98 -5.48
CA ASN A 35 -3.85 0.71 -6.51
C ASN A 35 -4.11 -0.63 -7.23
N ALA A 36 -4.42 -1.70 -6.50
CA ALA A 36 -4.75 -3.00 -7.09
C ALA A 36 -6.00 -2.93 -7.99
N ARG A 37 -7.05 -2.24 -7.54
CA ARG A 37 -8.27 -2.01 -8.34
C ARG A 37 -7.98 -1.19 -9.60
N ARG A 38 -7.22 -0.11 -9.48
CA ARG A 38 -6.82 0.74 -10.62
C ARG A 38 -6.02 -0.05 -11.64
N PHE A 39 -5.08 -0.87 -11.17
CA PHE A 39 -4.26 -1.72 -12.04
C PHE A 39 -5.12 -2.74 -12.79
N LYS A 40 -5.96 -3.50 -12.08
CA LYS A 40 -6.89 -4.45 -12.73
C LYS A 40 -7.75 -3.77 -13.79
N LYS A 41 -8.35 -2.61 -13.45
CA LYS A 41 -9.19 -1.82 -14.36
C LYS A 41 -8.47 -1.40 -15.64
N ALA A 42 -7.17 -1.08 -15.55
CA ALA A 42 -6.38 -0.69 -16.72
C ALA A 42 -6.23 -1.82 -17.76
N PHE A 43 -6.44 -3.08 -17.37
CA PHE A 43 -6.36 -4.26 -18.23
C PHE A 43 -7.73 -4.91 -18.52
N ASP A 44 -8.84 -4.27 -18.14
CA ASP A 44 -10.20 -4.82 -18.35
C ASP A 44 -10.54 -5.09 -19.83
N TRP A 45 -9.80 -4.50 -20.76
CA TRP A 45 -9.94 -4.75 -22.20
C TRP A 45 -9.44 -6.15 -22.63
N ASN A 46 -8.59 -6.81 -21.84
CA ASN A 46 -8.04 -8.13 -22.13
C ASN A 46 -8.78 -9.23 -21.34
N LYS A 47 -9.71 -9.93 -22.02
CA LYS A 47 -10.58 -10.96 -21.43
C LYS A 47 -9.86 -12.17 -20.80
N GLY A 48 -8.57 -12.35 -21.06
CA GLY A 48 -7.74 -13.41 -20.46
C GLY A 48 -6.77 -12.92 -19.38
N PHE A 49 -6.72 -11.61 -19.11
CA PHE A 49 -5.76 -11.06 -18.17
C PHE A 49 -6.10 -11.48 -16.74
N LYS A 50 -5.07 -11.98 -16.04
CA LYS A 50 -5.11 -12.28 -14.62
C LYS A 50 -3.90 -11.65 -13.96
N GLU A 51 -4.16 -10.77 -13.00
CA GLU A 51 -3.12 -10.16 -12.20
C GLU A 51 -2.58 -11.18 -11.19
N TYR A 52 -1.25 -11.22 -11.05
CA TYR A 52 -0.54 -12.02 -10.07
C TYR A 52 0.42 -11.10 -9.32
N PHE A 53 0.12 -10.86 -8.05
CA PHE A 53 0.95 -10.02 -7.22
C PHE A 53 2.33 -10.66 -6.99
N ALA A 54 3.40 -9.92 -7.27
CA ALA A 54 4.76 -10.36 -7.04
C ALA A 54 5.11 -10.29 -5.54
N ILE A 55 4.74 -11.32 -4.78
CA ILE A 55 4.83 -11.35 -3.30
C ILE A 55 6.20 -10.97 -2.72
N LYS A 56 7.29 -11.21 -3.46
CA LYS A 56 8.65 -10.77 -3.10
C LYS A 56 8.78 -9.26 -2.90
N ALA A 57 7.86 -8.46 -3.44
CA ALA A 57 7.84 -7.01 -3.24
C ALA A 57 7.43 -6.65 -1.81
N THR A 58 6.43 -7.34 -1.24
CA THR A 58 5.96 -7.15 0.13
C THR A 58 5.35 -8.46 0.67
N PRO A 59 6.17 -9.37 1.24
CA PRO A 59 5.70 -10.68 1.71
C PRO A 59 5.06 -10.60 3.11
N ASN A 60 4.34 -9.52 3.41
CA ASN A 60 3.61 -9.36 4.68
C ASN A 60 2.30 -10.17 4.61
N PRO A 61 2.05 -11.12 5.53
CA PRO A 61 0.86 -11.99 5.48
C PRO A 61 -0.41 -11.35 6.03
N TYR A 62 -0.31 -10.16 6.63
CA TYR A 62 -1.42 -9.39 7.21
C TYR A 62 -1.88 -8.29 6.25
#